data_AF-A0A512U620-F1
#
_entry.id   AF-A0A512U620-F1
#
_cell.length_a   1.000
_cell.length_b   1.000
_cell.length_c   1.000
_cell.angle_alpha   90.00
_cell.angle_beta   90.00
_cell.angle_gamma   90.00
#
_symmetry.space_group_name_H-M   'P 1'
#
loop_
_entity.id
_entity.type
_entity.pdbx_description
1 polymer ?
#
loop_
_entity_poly.entity_id
_entity_poly.type
_entity_poly.pdbx_seq_one_letter_code
_entity_poly.pdbx_strand_id
1 'polypeptide(L)'
;MNDTSCNELKSILDAYLTRAERSSLMPLSTNLPGNTGAKIGSALQSARDLVNMFCAKKETTEFENLSLAFRCLYMGIINHQDKVTLVKQHQHYVVFLNTKMLHKLALEELSIIYNVLTSGILSNIPSHGTLLKGVSPEVDFSLPLVTSFHFFVIQSMLQMISSKVQSIVKKSSSSDPSLLWKVACFFLGGSNFDSCLSLCAVSSSRKYHLNGLKMLSGFLKVAEFIGARSSNSQVHLATSALKLKVIQYQVYTDSKIVFELPQINDSLLIPFVRDLHDTLSKTSGSTNFPILEALKHTHSLYLNLTDKTTSPKSAHAPELQKSPNSKNETRRNLAPLKFDHTNHKMVKNFLLSSNPSFDTVSGICLILEAIPNKNLRKSHFLVLESCVAFLKSALANETIFLQCLKILIPVLSSILIREKEVDIIQDLSILCFKFSRTYESIDGFHEVFQLDLAALCLCRNTETECHLKTRI
;
A
#
# COMPACT_ATOMS: atom_id res chain seq x y z
N MET A 1 23.13 -32.18 7.19
CA MET A 1 24.23 -31.52 7.92
C MET A 1 24.03 -31.84 9.39
N ASN A 2 25.10 -32.09 10.16
CA ASN A 2 24.96 -32.29 11.62
C ASN A 2 24.54 -30.96 12.27
N ASP A 3 23.73 -31.00 13.34
CA ASP A 3 23.20 -29.81 14.03
C ASP A 3 24.28 -28.79 14.42
N THR A 4 25.48 -29.25 14.74
CA THR A 4 26.64 -28.39 15.05
C THR A 4 27.09 -27.52 13.87
N SER A 5 27.05 -28.05 12.65
CA SER A 5 27.43 -27.33 11.42
C SER A 5 26.34 -26.32 10.99
N CYS A 6 25.08 -26.62 11.28
CA CYS A 6 23.94 -25.74 11.02
C CYS A 6 23.99 -24.49 11.92
N ASN A 7 24.27 -24.69 13.22
CA ASN A 7 24.41 -23.58 14.17
C ASN A 7 25.64 -22.70 13.90
N GLU A 8 26.74 -23.30 13.43
CA GLU A 8 27.93 -22.56 13.03
C GLU A 8 27.66 -21.67 11.80
N LEU A 9 26.98 -22.21 10.78
CA LEU A 9 26.60 -21.45 9.60
C LEU A 9 25.66 -20.29 9.95
N LYS A 10 24.65 -20.54 10.79
CA LYS A 10 23.73 -19.51 11.28
C LYS A 10 24.48 -18.35 11.94
N SER A 11 25.38 -18.67 12.87
CA SER A 11 26.22 -17.67 13.57
C SER A 11 27.06 -16.83 12.60
N ILE A 12 27.61 -17.45 11.55
CA ILE A 12 28.39 -16.74 10.52
C ILE A 12 27.51 -15.76 9.72
N LEU A 13 26.31 -16.18 9.32
CA LEU A 13 25.37 -15.34 8.56
C LEU A 13 24.82 -14.18 9.41
N ASP A 14 24.45 -14.44 10.66
CA ASP A 14 23.97 -13.42 11.59
C ASP A 14 25.04 -12.37 11.90
N ALA A 15 26.29 -12.80 12.09
CA ALA A 15 27.42 -11.90 12.30
C ALA A 15 27.69 -11.01 11.07
N TYR A 16 27.51 -11.57 9.85
CA TYR A 16 27.62 -10.80 8.61
C TYR A 16 26.53 -9.74 8.51
N LEU A 17 25.26 -10.11 8.71
CA LEU A 17 24.12 -9.19 8.64
C LEU A 17 24.26 -8.05 9.65
N THR A 18 24.59 -8.37 10.90
CA THR A 18 24.77 -7.37 11.96
C THR A 18 25.86 -6.36 11.59
N ARG A 19 26.94 -6.80 10.93
CA ARG A 19 28.02 -5.90 10.48
C ARG A 19 27.59 -5.06 9.27
N ALA A 20 26.87 -5.64 8.32
CA ALA A 20 26.36 -4.94 7.14
C ALA A 20 25.35 -3.84 7.53
N GLU A 21 24.44 -4.12 8.45
CA GLU A 21 23.46 -3.14 8.94
C GLU A 21 24.10 -1.99 9.73
N ARG A 22 25.20 -2.26 10.47
CA ARG A 22 25.95 -1.20 11.17
C ARG A 22 26.77 -0.31 10.23
N SER A 23 27.18 -0.83 9.08
CA SER A 23 28.00 -0.09 8.11
C SER A 23 27.16 0.81 7.18
N SER A 24 25.85 0.58 7.04
CA SER A 24 24.95 1.51 6.36
C SER A 24 24.52 2.72 7.21
N LEU A 25 24.85 2.76 8.50
CA LEU A 25 24.38 3.76 9.47
C LEU A 25 25.47 4.72 10.00
N MET A 26 26.72 4.66 9.51
CA MET A 26 27.82 5.51 10.00
C MET A 26 28.86 5.80 8.90
N PRO A 27 29.18 7.06 8.56
CA PRO A 27 30.54 7.42 8.21
C PRO A 27 31.34 7.66 9.50
N LEU A 28 32.60 7.19 9.52
CA LEU A 28 33.66 7.42 10.53
C LEU A 28 33.91 6.30 11.55
N SER A 29 34.94 5.49 11.28
CA SER A 29 36.23 5.57 12.00
C SER A 29 37.20 4.55 11.41
N THR A 30 38.28 5.02 10.79
CA THR A 30 39.30 4.23 10.08
C THR A 30 40.32 3.51 10.98
N ASN A 31 39.98 3.22 12.24
CA ASN A 31 40.93 2.64 13.20
C ASN A 31 40.49 1.28 13.76
N LEU A 32 40.11 0.33 12.91
CA LEU A 32 40.08 -1.09 13.26
C LEU A 32 41.14 -1.86 12.45
N PRO A 33 41.98 -2.70 13.10
CA PRO A 33 43.09 -3.36 12.44
C PRO A 33 42.58 -4.30 11.34
N GLY A 34 43.10 -4.09 10.13
CA GLY A 34 42.74 -4.80 8.91
C GLY A 34 43.16 -6.26 8.94
N ASN A 35 42.28 -7.14 9.42
CA ASN A 35 42.47 -8.59 9.32
C ASN A 35 41.18 -9.37 9.03
N THR A 36 40.29 -8.83 8.17
CA THR A 36 38.94 -9.39 7.94
C THR A 36 38.54 -9.68 6.49
N GLY A 37 39.38 -9.39 5.50
CA GLY A 37 39.06 -9.66 4.08
C GLY A 37 38.75 -11.15 3.77
N ALA A 38 39.40 -12.08 4.49
CA ALA A 38 39.25 -13.52 4.27
C ALA A 38 37.95 -14.15 4.83
N LYS A 39 37.29 -13.53 5.83
CA LYS A 39 36.07 -14.08 6.48
C LYS A 39 34.76 -13.59 5.84
N ILE A 40 34.80 -12.49 5.09
CA ILE A 40 33.61 -11.89 4.44
C ILE A 40 33.28 -12.67 3.16
N GLY A 41 34.30 -13.07 2.39
CA GLY A 41 34.14 -13.92 1.21
C GLY A 41 33.56 -15.30 1.53
N SER A 42 33.90 -15.87 2.68
CA SER A 42 33.37 -17.18 3.08
C SER A 42 31.87 -17.15 3.39
N ALA A 43 31.36 -16.11 4.07
CA ALA A 43 29.95 -16.03 4.44
C ALA A 43 29.01 -15.86 3.23
N LEU A 44 29.36 -14.95 2.30
CA LEU A 44 28.58 -14.75 1.06
C LEU A 44 28.64 -15.98 0.14
N GLN A 45 29.79 -16.67 0.10
CA GLN A 45 29.90 -17.91 -0.65
C GLN A 45 29.04 -19.02 -0.02
N SER A 46 29.07 -19.20 1.30
CA SER A 46 28.20 -20.16 1.99
C SER A 46 26.72 -19.85 1.81
N ALA A 47 26.32 -18.57 1.85
CA ALA A 47 24.96 -18.15 1.56
C ALA A 47 24.55 -18.51 0.12
N ARG A 48 25.43 -18.26 -0.85
CA ARG A 48 25.21 -18.59 -2.26
C ARG A 48 25.09 -20.10 -2.48
N ASP A 49 25.94 -20.89 -1.83
CA ASP A 49 25.92 -22.35 -1.89
C ASP A 49 24.61 -22.91 -1.31
N LEU A 50 24.13 -22.33 -0.20
CA LEU A 50 22.86 -22.74 0.41
C LEU A 50 21.66 -22.44 -0.51
N VAL A 51 21.60 -21.24 -1.09
CA VAL A 51 20.54 -20.86 -2.04
C VAL A 51 20.59 -21.72 -3.30
N ASN A 52 21.78 -21.98 -3.84
CA ASN A 52 21.96 -22.83 -5.02
C ASN A 52 21.56 -24.29 -4.72
N MET A 53 21.92 -24.81 -3.56
CA MET A 53 21.52 -26.15 -3.12
C MET A 53 20.00 -26.26 -3.01
N PHE A 54 19.34 -25.25 -2.42
CA PHE A 54 17.87 -25.20 -2.39
C PHE A 54 17.29 -25.14 -3.82
N CYS A 55 17.82 -24.29 -4.70
CA CYS A 55 17.32 -24.17 -6.08
C CYS A 55 17.46 -25.47 -6.87
N ALA A 56 18.51 -26.24 -6.63
CA ALA A 56 18.75 -27.53 -7.27
C ALA A 56 17.82 -28.63 -6.71
N LYS A 57 17.68 -28.72 -5.39
CA LYS A 57 16.95 -29.83 -4.73
C LYS A 57 15.47 -29.54 -4.50
N LYS A 58 15.06 -28.26 -4.47
CA LYS A 58 13.71 -27.77 -4.12
C LYS A 58 13.20 -28.28 -2.76
N GLU A 59 14.12 -28.55 -1.84
CA GLU A 59 13.85 -29.07 -0.51
C GLU A 59 14.80 -28.42 0.49
N THR A 60 14.29 -28.13 1.69
CA THR A 60 15.09 -27.68 2.84
C THR A 60 14.30 -27.90 4.13
N THR A 61 14.99 -28.19 5.22
CA THR A 61 14.48 -28.15 6.60
C THR A 61 15.05 -26.96 7.38
N GLU A 62 16.04 -26.27 6.82
CA GLU A 62 16.76 -25.15 7.44
C GLU A 62 16.18 -23.81 6.96
N PHE A 63 14.90 -23.56 7.26
CA PHE A 63 14.18 -22.39 6.76
C PHE A 63 14.83 -21.07 7.18
N GLU A 64 15.27 -20.99 8.44
CA GLU A 64 15.89 -19.79 9.00
C GLU A 64 17.25 -19.49 8.35
N ASN A 65 18.11 -20.50 8.18
CA ASN A 65 19.40 -20.33 7.50
C ASN A 65 19.21 -19.86 6.05
N LEU A 66 18.21 -20.38 5.35
CA LEU A 66 17.92 -19.99 3.98
C LEU A 66 17.40 -18.55 3.89
N SER A 67 16.52 -18.13 4.82
CA SER A 67 16.09 -16.74 4.96
C SER A 67 17.27 -15.79 5.20
N LEU A 68 18.16 -16.15 6.15
CA LEU A 68 19.37 -15.39 6.45
C LEU A 68 20.32 -15.31 5.24
N ALA A 69 20.48 -16.42 4.51
CA ALA A 69 21.29 -16.46 3.30
C ALA A 69 20.76 -15.50 2.23
N PHE A 70 19.44 -15.49 1.98
CA PHE A 70 18.83 -14.51 1.07
C PHE A 70 19.13 -13.08 1.50
N ARG A 71 18.94 -12.73 2.78
CA ARG A 71 19.23 -11.39 3.31
C ARG A 71 20.70 -11.00 3.14
N CYS A 72 21.63 -11.91 3.46
CA CYS A 72 23.07 -11.69 3.29
C CYS A 72 23.41 -11.38 1.84
N LEU A 73 22.86 -12.17 0.91
CA LEU A 73 23.10 -11.98 -0.51
C LEU A 73 22.51 -10.66 -1.02
N TYR A 74 21.32 -10.25 -0.59
CA TYR A 74 20.77 -8.95 -0.98
C TYR A 74 21.63 -7.77 -0.51
N MET A 75 22.22 -7.85 0.69
CA MET A 75 23.14 -6.82 1.19
C MET A 75 24.48 -6.80 0.44
N GLY A 76 24.93 -7.95 -0.08
CA GLY A 76 26.19 -8.09 -0.81
C GLY A 76 26.11 -7.84 -2.31
N ILE A 77 24.91 -7.74 -2.90
CA ILE A 77 24.73 -7.57 -4.34
C ILE A 77 24.78 -6.09 -4.73
N ILE A 78 25.72 -5.75 -5.62
CA ILE A 78 25.84 -4.43 -6.24
C ILE A 78 25.16 -4.40 -7.62
N ASN A 79 25.24 -5.50 -8.37
CA ASN A 79 24.70 -5.59 -9.73
C ASN A 79 23.18 -5.83 -9.73
N HIS A 80 22.45 -4.97 -10.45
CA HIS A 80 21.01 -5.07 -10.62
C HIS A 80 20.55 -6.43 -11.18
N GLN A 81 21.26 -7.00 -12.16
CA GLN A 81 20.89 -8.26 -12.80
C GLN A 81 21.00 -9.45 -11.84
N ASP A 82 22.00 -9.43 -10.95
CA ASP A 82 22.15 -10.44 -9.91
C ASP A 82 21.02 -10.31 -8.88
N LYS A 83 20.61 -9.08 -8.56
CA LYS A 83 19.46 -8.79 -7.68
C LYS A 83 18.17 -9.36 -8.27
N VAL A 84 17.92 -9.15 -9.57
CA VAL A 84 16.77 -9.72 -10.29
C VAL A 84 16.78 -11.26 -10.24
N THR A 85 17.95 -11.86 -10.45
CA THR A 85 18.10 -13.32 -10.41
C THR A 85 17.82 -13.87 -9.01
N LEU A 86 18.33 -13.21 -7.97
CA LEU A 86 18.10 -13.59 -6.59
C LEU A 86 16.61 -13.45 -6.20
N VAL A 87 15.92 -12.39 -6.64
CA VAL A 87 14.47 -12.24 -6.40
C VAL A 87 13.68 -13.40 -7.02
N LYS A 88 14.04 -13.86 -8.23
CA LYS A 88 13.39 -15.03 -8.84
C LYS A 88 13.59 -16.30 -8.01
N GLN A 89 14.81 -16.55 -7.56
CA GLN A 89 15.12 -17.69 -6.68
C GLN A 89 14.35 -17.58 -5.35
N HIS A 90 14.24 -16.37 -4.81
CA HIS A 90 13.54 -16.11 -3.56
C HIS A 90 12.02 -16.31 -3.71
N GLN A 91 11.43 -15.90 -4.83
CA GLN A 91 10.04 -16.20 -5.16
C GLN A 91 9.79 -17.71 -5.28
N HIS A 92 10.72 -18.50 -5.81
CA HIS A 92 10.60 -19.96 -5.79
C HIS A 92 10.60 -20.54 -4.37
N TYR A 93 11.39 -19.94 -3.46
CA TYR A 93 11.36 -20.32 -2.06
C TYR A 93 10.01 -20.02 -1.40
N VAL A 94 9.42 -18.85 -1.67
CA VAL A 94 8.05 -18.52 -1.22
C VAL A 94 7.02 -19.53 -1.75
N VAL A 95 7.12 -19.95 -3.01
CA VAL A 95 6.25 -20.99 -3.57
C VAL A 95 6.39 -22.30 -2.79
N PHE A 96 7.62 -22.73 -2.53
CA PHE A 96 7.89 -23.92 -1.73
C PHE A 96 7.28 -23.84 -0.32
N LEU A 97 7.44 -22.71 0.38
CA LEU A 97 6.84 -22.48 1.70
C LEU A 97 5.31 -22.58 1.66
N ASN A 98 4.68 -21.94 0.65
CA ASN A 98 3.23 -22.01 0.46
C ASN A 98 2.74 -23.44 0.14
N THR A 99 3.51 -24.24 -0.61
CA THR A 99 3.19 -25.65 -0.86
C THR A 99 3.29 -26.50 0.41
N LYS A 100 4.21 -26.17 1.31
CA LYS A 100 4.33 -26.79 2.64
C LYS A 100 3.35 -26.22 3.68
N MET A 101 2.42 -25.36 3.27
CA MET A 101 1.45 -24.67 4.14
C MET A 101 2.09 -23.77 5.21
N LEU A 102 3.36 -23.41 5.05
CA LEU A 102 4.13 -22.52 5.93
C LEU A 102 3.87 -21.04 5.59
N HIS A 103 2.60 -20.67 5.51
CA HIS A 103 2.14 -19.36 5.03
C HIS A 103 2.64 -18.17 5.88
N LYS A 104 2.89 -18.37 7.18
CA LYS A 104 3.48 -17.32 8.03
C LYS A 104 4.90 -16.99 7.58
N LEU A 105 5.75 -18.00 7.40
CA LEU A 105 7.10 -17.84 6.87
C LEU A 105 7.06 -17.27 5.44
N ALA A 106 6.14 -17.75 4.60
CA ALA A 106 6.00 -17.21 3.25
C ALA A 106 5.69 -15.70 3.24
N LEU A 107 4.86 -15.19 4.16
CA LEU A 107 4.57 -13.76 4.30
C LEU A 107 5.77 -12.96 4.84
N GLU A 108 6.57 -13.55 5.73
CA GLU A 108 7.82 -12.95 6.22
C GLU A 108 8.86 -12.85 5.08
N GLU A 109 9.00 -13.89 4.25
CA GLU A 109 9.89 -13.84 3.07
C GLU A 109 9.39 -12.86 2.00
N LEU A 110 8.07 -12.79 1.78
CA LEU A 110 7.47 -11.78 0.90
C LEU A 110 7.68 -10.35 1.42
N SER A 111 7.76 -10.17 2.74
CA SER A 111 8.10 -8.89 3.35
C SER A 111 9.52 -8.45 2.99
N ILE A 112 10.47 -9.39 3.00
CA ILE A 112 11.85 -9.12 2.54
C ILE A 112 11.86 -8.77 1.04
N ILE A 113 11.16 -9.54 0.20
CA ILE A 113 11.07 -9.26 -1.24
C ILE A 113 10.45 -7.88 -1.49
N TYR A 114 9.40 -7.51 -0.74
CA TYR A 114 8.79 -6.18 -0.83
C TYR A 114 9.81 -5.07 -0.60
N ASN A 115 10.61 -5.17 0.47
CA ASN A 115 11.66 -4.20 0.77
C ASN A 115 12.73 -4.17 -0.33
N VAL A 116 13.11 -5.32 -0.88
CA VAL A 116 14.06 -5.40 -2.01
C VAL A 116 13.53 -4.67 -3.26
N LEU A 117 12.25 -4.87 -3.58
CA LEU A 117 11.58 -4.27 -4.75
C LEU A 117 11.33 -2.76 -4.59
N THR A 118 11.11 -2.31 -3.36
CA THR A 118 10.82 -0.90 -3.03
C THR A 118 12.04 -0.13 -2.52
N SER A 119 13.22 -0.77 -2.49
CA SER A 119 14.44 -0.24 -1.89
C SER A 119 14.30 0.16 -0.41
N GLY A 120 13.43 -0.54 0.33
CA GLY A 120 13.27 -0.41 1.77
C GLY A 120 14.30 -1.20 2.58
N ILE A 121 14.28 -1.01 3.90
CA ILE A 121 15.17 -1.69 4.85
C ILE A 121 14.77 -3.16 4.99
N LEU A 122 15.71 -4.10 4.78
CA LEU A 122 15.42 -5.54 4.79
C LEU A 122 14.95 -6.10 6.15
N SER A 123 15.33 -5.46 7.25
CA SER A 123 14.91 -5.85 8.61
C SER A 123 13.49 -5.39 8.96
N ASN A 124 12.91 -4.48 8.18
CA ASN A 124 11.53 -4.03 8.40
C ASN A 124 10.54 -5.12 7.96
N ILE A 125 9.54 -5.42 8.78
CA ILE A 125 8.45 -6.33 8.41
C ILE A 125 7.22 -5.47 8.14
N PRO A 126 6.93 -5.10 6.87
CA PRO A 126 5.72 -4.39 6.51
C PRO A 126 4.46 -5.08 7.06
N SER A 127 3.50 -4.25 7.48
CA SER A 127 2.18 -4.76 7.86
C SER A 127 1.52 -5.50 6.70
N HIS A 128 0.60 -6.42 7.00
CA HIS A 128 -0.20 -7.09 5.96
C HIS A 128 -0.96 -6.09 5.08
N GLY A 129 -1.39 -4.96 5.64
CA GLY A 129 -2.03 -3.89 4.87
C GLY A 129 -1.08 -3.24 3.87
N THR A 130 0.19 -3.06 4.24
CA THR A 130 1.23 -2.53 3.35
C THR A 130 1.53 -3.50 2.22
N LEU A 131 1.66 -4.80 2.50
CA LEU A 131 1.82 -5.83 1.46
C LEU A 131 0.63 -5.85 0.48
N LEU A 132 -0.59 -5.66 0.98
CA LEU A 132 -1.82 -5.55 0.17
C LEU A 132 -1.97 -4.22 -0.56
N LYS A 133 -1.16 -3.19 -0.29
CA LYS A 133 -1.04 -2.05 -1.21
C LYS A 133 -0.24 -2.42 -2.46
N GLY A 134 0.61 -3.45 -2.36
CA GLY A 134 1.43 -3.95 -3.46
C GLY A 134 2.58 -3.02 -3.84
N VAL A 135 3.36 -3.46 -4.84
CA VAL A 135 4.48 -2.72 -5.43
C VAL A 135 4.06 -2.05 -6.73
N SER A 136 4.48 -0.82 -6.98
CA SER A 136 4.19 -0.08 -8.21
C SER A 136 4.74 -0.82 -9.45
N PRO A 137 4.05 -0.77 -10.63
CA PRO A 137 4.61 -1.27 -11.88
C PRO A 137 5.85 -0.49 -12.37
N GLU A 138 6.12 0.68 -11.81
CA GLU A 138 7.22 1.59 -12.23
C GLU A 138 8.53 1.31 -11.50
N VAL A 139 8.60 0.27 -10.65
CA VAL A 139 9.87 -0.12 -10.03
C VAL A 139 10.86 -0.62 -11.08
N ASP A 140 12.14 -0.54 -10.74
CA ASP A 140 13.25 -1.04 -11.57
C ASP A 140 13.30 -2.58 -11.61
N PHE A 141 12.18 -3.26 -11.80
CA PHE A 141 12.12 -4.71 -11.94
C PHE A 141 11.15 -5.07 -13.06
N SER A 142 11.40 -6.21 -13.71
CA SER A 142 10.53 -6.61 -14.82
C SER A 142 9.08 -6.85 -14.36
N LEU A 143 8.12 -6.36 -15.15
CA LEU A 143 6.69 -6.45 -14.86
C LEU A 143 6.21 -7.87 -14.50
N PRO A 144 6.65 -8.96 -15.17
CA PRO A 144 6.25 -10.32 -14.78
C PRO A 144 6.71 -10.72 -13.38
N LEU A 145 7.87 -10.24 -12.94
CA LEU A 145 8.42 -10.53 -11.61
C LEU A 145 7.60 -9.84 -10.52
N VAL A 146 7.27 -8.57 -10.74
CA VAL A 146 6.42 -7.77 -9.85
C VAL A 146 5.01 -8.36 -9.78
N THR A 147 4.43 -8.71 -10.94
CA THR A 147 3.10 -9.34 -11.01
C THR A 147 3.07 -10.68 -10.27
N SER A 148 4.13 -11.48 -10.39
CA SER A 148 4.24 -12.76 -9.67
C SER A 148 4.31 -12.55 -8.15
N PHE A 149 5.05 -11.54 -7.70
CA PHE A 149 5.09 -11.14 -6.29
C PHE A 149 3.68 -10.84 -5.75
N HIS A 150 2.89 -10.04 -6.45
CA HIS A 150 1.50 -9.74 -6.05
C HIS A 150 0.63 -11.00 -5.94
N PHE A 151 0.78 -11.95 -6.88
CA PHE A 151 0.08 -13.23 -6.80
C PHE A 151 0.51 -14.08 -5.61
N PHE A 152 1.78 -14.05 -5.23
CA PHE A 152 2.25 -14.78 -4.04
C PHE A 152 1.74 -14.15 -2.75
N VAL A 153 1.72 -12.81 -2.66
CA VAL A 153 1.11 -12.10 -1.52
C VAL A 153 -0.34 -12.51 -1.33
N ILE A 154 -1.15 -12.41 -2.39
CA ILE A 154 -2.59 -12.66 -2.27
C ILE A 154 -2.89 -14.14 -1.96
N GLN A 155 -2.09 -15.07 -2.50
CA GLN A 155 -2.19 -16.51 -2.20
C GLN A 155 -1.81 -16.81 -0.74
N SER A 156 -0.70 -16.26 -0.23
CA SER A 156 -0.29 -16.46 1.16
C SER A 156 -1.28 -15.85 2.14
N MET A 157 -1.87 -14.69 1.81
CA MET A 157 -2.96 -14.09 2.60
C MET A 157 -4.20 -15.00 2.64
N LEU A 158 -4.56 -15.62 1.51
CA LEU A 158 -5.71 -16.53 1.45
C LEU A 158 -5.50 -17.74 2.36
N GLN A 159 -4.32 -18.36 2.29
CA GLN A 159 -3.96 -19.49 3.15
C GLN A 159 -3.97 -19.10 4.64
N MET A 160 -3.43 -17.92 4.98
CA MET A 160 -3.43 -17.42 6.35
C MET A 160 -4.84 -17.19 6.91
N ILE A 161 -5.71 -16.51 6.15
CA ILE A 161 -7.07 -16.23 6.63
C ILE A 161 -7.86 -17.54 6.72
N SER A 162 -7.69 -18.44 5.75
CA SER A 162 -8.32 -19.76 5.75
C SER A 162 -7.92 -20.60 6.97
N SER A 163 -6.64 -20.62 7.34
CA SER A 163 -6.15 -21.37 8.51
C SER A 163 -6.71 -20.81 9.84
N LYS A 164 -6.99 -19.51 9.89
CA LYS A 164 -7.52 -18.82 11.08
C LYS A 164 -9.04 -18.71 11.12
N VAL A 165 -9.77 -19.20 10.10
CA VAL A 165 -11.21 -18.92 9.94
C VAL A 165 -12.04 -19.33 11.16
N GLN A 166 -11.73 -20.49 11.77
CA GLN A 166 -12.45 -20.99 12.95
C GLN A 166 -12.19 -20.10 14.18
N SER A 167 -10.98 -19.57 14.33
CA SER A 167 -10.65 -18.66 15.43
C SER A 167 -11.29 -17.28 15.25
N ILE A 168 -11.35 -16.79 14.01
CA ILE A 168 -12.04 -15.54 13.66
C ILE A 168 -13.52 -15.64 14.04
N VAL A 169 -14.19 -16.72 13.64
CA VAL A 169 -15.61 -16.96 13.95
C VAL A 169 -15.86 -17.07 15.45
N LYS A 170 -14.98 -17.75 16.19
CA LYS A 170 -15.11 -17.93 17.64
C LYS A 170 -14.74 -16.69 18.46
N LYS A 171 -14.39 -15.56 17.82
CA LYS A 171 -13.87 -14.32 18.45
C LYS A 171 -12.71 -14.57 19.42
N SER A 172 -12.01 -15.70 19.28
CA SER A 172 -10.93 -16.11 20.18
C SER A 172 -9.55 -15.58 19.75
N SER A 173 -9.48 -14.92 18.59
CA SER A 173 -8.28 -14.22 18.14
C SER A 173 -8.57 -12.75 17.83
N SER A 174 -7.53 -11.92 18.00
CA SER A 174 -7.44 -10.52 17.57
C SER A 174 -7.39 -10.34 16.05
N SER A 175 -7.86 -11.33 15.28
CA SER A 175 -7.77 -11.31 13.81
C SER A 175 -8.63 -10.19 13.25
N ASP A 176 -7.98 -9.19 12.67
CA ASP A 176 -8.57 -7.96 12.14
C ASP A 176 -9.49 -8.25 10.94
N PRO A 177 -10.83 -8.13 11.09
CA PRO A 177 -11.79 -8.34 10.01
C PRO A 177 -11.62 -7.33 8.86
N SER A 178 -10.94 -6.20 9.10
CA SER A 178 -10.62 -5.20 8.07
C SER A 178 -9.67 -5.76 7.00
N LEU A 179 -8.98 -6.87 7.27
CA LEU A 179 -8.09 -7.49 6.30
C LEU A 179 -8.84 -7.99 5.05
N LEU A 180 -10.08 -8.48 5.21
CA LEU A 180 -10.91 -8.88 4.06
C LEU A 180 -11.27 -7.68 3.17
N TRP A 181 -11.51 -6.52 3.77
CA TRP A 181 -11.73 -5.29 3.03
C TRP A 181 -10.48 -4.87 2.25
N LYS A 182 -9.31 -4.91 2.89
CA LYS A 182 -8.02 -4.61 2.24
C LYS A 182 -7.74 -5.57 1.08
N VAL A 183 -8.10 -6.85 1.22
CA VAL A 183 -8.03 -7.83 0.13
C VAL A 183 -8.96 -7.46 -1.01
N ALA A 184 -10.19 -6.98 -0.76
CA ALA A 184 -11.05 -6.50 -1.83
C ALA A 184 -10.43 -5.28 -2.54
N CYS A 185 -9.90 -4.31 -1.79
CA CYS A 185 -9.22 -3.13 -2.33
C CYS A 185 -7.98 -3.46 -3.17
N PHE A 186 -7.27 -4.55 -2.86
CA PHE A 186 -6.13 -5.02 -3.66
C PHE A 186 -6.51 -5.29 -5.12
N PHE A 187 -7.75 -5.68 -5.39
CA PHE A 187 -8.23 -5.92 -6.75
C PHE A 187 -8.87 -4.69 -7.40
N LEU A 188 -9.07 -3.59 -6.68
CA LEU A 188 -9.78 -2.41 -7.17
C LEU A 188 -9.03 -1.76 -8.34
N GLY A 189 -9.77 -1.17 -9.28
CA GLY A 189 -9.25 -0.40 -10.39
C GLY A 189 -8.32 0.72 -9.92
N GLY A 190 -7.15 0.83 -10.53
CA GLY A 190 -6.12 1.78 -10.14
C GLY A 190 -5.25 1.36 -8.94
N SER A 191 -5.49 0.17 -8.36
CA SER A 191 -4.52 -0.44 -7.45
C SER A 191 -3.21 -0.77 -8.17
N ASN A 192 -2.13 -0.97 -7.41
CA ASN A 192 -0.85 -1.40 -7.99
C ASN A 192 -0.98 -2.74 -8.73
N PHE A 193 -1.75 -3.68 -8.19
CA PHE A 193 -1.98 -4.98 -8.83
C PHE A 193 -2.74 -4.83 -10.15
N ASP A 194 -3.84 -4.06 -10.16
CA ASP A 194 -4.60 -3.76 -11.38
C ASP A 194 -3.72 -3.05 -12.42
N SER A 195 -2.92 -2.07 -11.98
CA SER A 195 -1.97 -1.36 -12.84
C SER A 195 -0.96 -2.31 -13.47
N CYS A 196 -0.41 -3.27 -12.71
CA CYS A 196 0.48 -4.30 -13.26
C CYS A 196 -0.23 -5.18 -14.29
N LEU A 197 -1.47 -5.60 -14.03
CA LEU A 197 -2.24 -6.42 -14.96
C LEU A 197 -2.58 -5.68 -16.26
N SER A 198 -2.89 -4.39 -16.17
CA SER A 198 -3.23 -3.55 -17.33
C SER A 198 -2.07 -3.35 -18.31
N LEU A 199 -0.82 -3.46 -17.82
CA LEU A 199 0.40 -3.35 -18.62
C LEU A 199 0.85 -4.69 -19.20
N CYS A 200 0.25 -5.80 -18.78
CA CYS A 200 0.58 -7.12 -19.32
C CYS A 200 0.04 -7.28 -20.75
N ALA A 201 0.76 -8.02 -21.60
CA ALA A 201 0.28 -8.41 -22.92
C ALA A 201 -1.08 -9.13 -22.82
N VAL A 202 -1.97 -8.87 -23.78
CA VAL A 202 -3.36 -9.37 -23.80
C VAL A 202 -3.44 -10.89 -23.62
N SER A 203 -2.52 -11.64 -24.23
CA SER A 203 -2.45 -13.11 -24.12
C SER A 203 -2.15 -13.60 -22.70
N SER A 204 -1.36 -12.84 -21.93
CA SER A 204 -1.02 -13.16 -20.53
C SER A 204 -2.07 -12.62 -19.56
N SER A 205 -2.70 -11.48 -19.91
CA SER A 205 -3.75 -10.84 -19.13
C SER A 205 -4.90 -11.80 -18.81
N ARG A 206 -5.42 -12.57 -19.79
CA ARG A 206 -6.48 -13.56 -19.53
C ARG A 206 -6.08 -14.62 -18.50
N LYS A 207 -4.85 -15.16 -18.59
CA LYS A 207 -4.33 -16.14 -17.62
C LYS A 207 -4.25 -15.55 -16.22
N TYR A 208 -3.80 -14.30 -16.10
CA TYR A 208 -3.75 -13.61 -14.82
C TYR A 208 -5.13 -13.29 -14.26
N HIS A 209 -6.09 -12.89 -15.08
CA HIS A 209 -7.48 -12.73 -14.66
C HIS A 209 -8.09 -14.07 -14.20
N LEU A 210 -7.84 -15.19 -14.89
CA LEU A 210 -8.27 -16.51 -14.41
C LEU A 210 -7.67 -16.88 -13.05
N ASN A 211 -6.40 -16.58 -12.82
CA ASN A 211 -5.77 -16.80 -11.52
C ASN A 211 -6.36 -15.87 -10.44
N GLY A 212 -6.57 -14.60 -10.76
CA GLY A 212 -7.23 -13.63 -9.87
C GLY A 212 -8.64 -14.07 -9.50
N LEU A 213 -9.41 -14.59 -10.45
CA LEU A 213 -10.75 -15.12 -10.22
C LEU A 213 -10.74 -16.29 -9.23
N LYS A 214 -9.76 -17.20 -9.34
CA LYS A 214 -9.59 -18.31 -8.37
C LYS A 214 -9.32 -17.79 -6.97
N MET A 215 -8.44 -16.79 -6.83
CA MET A 215 -8.10 -16.17 -5.55
C MET A 215 -9.32 -15.46 -4.94
N LEU A 216 -9.97 -14.60 -5.71
CA LEU A 216 -11.20 -13.89 -5.31
C LEU A 216 -12.30 -14.86 -4.87
N SER A 217 -12.52 -15.95 -5.61
CA SER A 217 -13.50 -16.98 -5.25
C SER A 217 -13.14 -17.69 -3.95
N GLY A 218 -11.85 -17.92 -3.69
CA GLY A 218 -11.38 -18.47 -2.42
C GLY A 218 -11.66 -17.54 -1.24
N PHE A 219 -11.33 -16.26 -1.38
CA PHE A 219 -11.63 -15.25 -0.36
C PHE A 219 -13.12 -15.05 -0.14
N LEU A 220 -13.93 -15.07 -1.20
CA LEU A 220 -15.37 -14.93 -1.10
C LEU A 220 -15.97 -16.06 -0.26
N LYS A 221 -15.57 -17.33 -0.52
CA LYS A 221 -16.02 -18.48 0.28
C LYS A 221 -15.68 -18.32 1.77
N VAL A 222 -14.48 -17.83 2.06
CA VAL A 222 -14.02 -17.57 3.43
C VAL A 222 -14.83 -16.44 4.07
N ALA A 223 -15.05 -15.34 3.36
CA ALA A 223 -15.81 -14.19 3.84
C ALA A 223 -17.28 -14.54 4.09
N GLU A 224 -17.92 -15.28 3.19
CA GLU A 224 -19.30 -15.76 3.36
C GLU A 224 -19.42 -16.72 4.55
N PHE A 225 -18.45 -17.62 4.73
CA PHE A 225 -18.43 -18.51 5.89
C PHE A 225 -18.32 -17.73 7.21
N ILE A 226 -17.46 -16.70 7.26
CA ILE A 226 -17.35 -15.83 8.45
C ILE A 226 -18.64 -15.03 8.64
N GLY A 227 -19.17 -14.41 7.59
CA GLY A 227 -20.37 -13.57 7.63
C GLY A 227 -21.64 -14.33 8.01
N ALA A 228 -21.77 -15.61 7.62
CA ALA A 228 -22.87 -16.46 8.05
C ALA A 228 -22.89 -16.72 9.57
N ARG A 229 -21.76 -16.49 10.25
CA ARG A 229 -21.57 -16.76 11.68
C ARG A 229 -21.20 -15.50 12.49
N SER A 230 -21.18 -14.33 11.85
CA SER A 230 -20.75 -13.07 12.44
C SER A 230 -21.65 -11.95 11.96
N SER A 231 -22.18 -11.14 12.88
CA SER A 231 -22.94 -9.93 12.57
C SER A 231 -22.06 -8.72 12.26
N ASN A 232 -20.76 -8.92 12.00
CA ASN A 232 -19.83 -7.82 11.76
C ASN A 232 -20.10 -7.17 10.40
N SER A 233 -20.55 -5.91 10.42
CA SER A 233 -20.86 -5.12 9.23
C SER A 233 -19.69 -4.98 8.26
N GLN A 234 -18.44 -4.93 8.75
CA GLN A 234 -17.25 -4.87 7.90
C GLN A 234 -17.04 -6.16 7.10
N VAL A 235 -17.38 -7.32 7.68
CA VAL A 235 -17.30 -8.60 6.96
C VAL A 235 -18.35 -8.67 5.87
N HIS A 236 -19.58 -8.22 6.15
CA HIS A 236 -20.63 -8.13 5.14
C HIS A 236 -20.25 -7.15 4.01
N LEU A 237 -19.71 -5.98 4.36
CA LEU A 237 -19.24 -5.00 3.39
C LEU A 237 -18.12 -5.56 2.50
N ALA A 238 -17.11 -6.20 3.09
CA ALA A 238 -16.04 -6.87 2.35
C ALA A 238 -16.56 -8.02 1.48
N THR A 239 -17.54 -8.77 1.96
CA THR A 239 -18.20 -9.85 1.18
C THR A 239 -18.86 -9.28 -0.06
N SER A 240 -19.61 -8.17 0.06
CA SER A 240 -20.21 -7.49 -1.09
C SER A 240 -19.17 -6.98 -2.09
N ALA A 241 -18.09 -6.37 -1.61
CA ALA A 241 -17.00 -5.93 -2.49
C ALA A 241 -16.33 -7.08 -3.24
N LEU A 242 -16.07 -8.21 -2.55
CA LEU A 242 -15.53 -9.42 -3.16
C LEU A 242 -16.48 -9.99 -4.22
N LYS A 243 -17.80 -10.04 -3.97
CA LYS A 243 -18.79 -10.47 -4.97
C LYS A 243 -18.73 -9.63 -6.24
N LEU A 244 -18.68 -8.31 -6.11
CA LEU A 244 -18.59 -7.40 -7.26
C LEU A 244 -17.32 -7.67 -8.08
N LYS A 245 -16.16 -7.87 -7.43
CA LYS A 245 -14.91 -8.21 -8.13
C LYS A 245 -14.92 -9.61 -8.74
N VAL A 246 -15.54 -10.59 -8.10
CA VAL A 246 -15.73 -11.92 -8.70
C VAL A 246 -16.53 -11.81 -10.00
N ILE A 247 -17.65 -11.09 -10.00
CA ILE A 247 -18.46 -10.88 -11.20
C ILE A 247 -17.62 -10.18 -12.29
N GLN A 248 -16.89 -9.14 -11.92
CA GLN A 248 -16.03 -8.43 -12.88
C GLN A 248 -14.97 -9.35 -13.50
N TYR A 249 -14.30 -10.16 -12.68
CA TYR A 249 -13.28 -11.10 -13.17
C TYR A 249 -13.89 -12.24 -13.99
N GLN A 250 -15.14 -12.66 -13.73
CA GLN A 250 -15.87 -13.59 -14.60
C GLN A 250 -16.09 -13.00 -16.00
N VAL A 251 -16.39 -11.69 -16.08
CA VAL A 251 -16.51 -10.98 -17.37
C VAL A 251 -15.16 -10.94 -18.09
N TYR A 252 -14.06 -10.60 -17.40
CA TYR A 252 -12.72 -10.60 -18.01
C TYR A 252 -12.27 -11.95 -18.55
N THR A 253 -12.80 -13.06 -18.02
CA THR A 253 -12.37 -14.41 -18.38
C THR A 253 -13.35 -15.16 -19.28
N ASP A 254 -14.43 -14.52 -19.71
CA ASP A 254 -15.58 -15.14 -20.40
C ASP A 254 -16.15 -16.34 -19.64
N SER A 255 -16.08 -16.31 -18.31
CA SER A 255 -16.62 -17.37 -17.46
C SER A 255 -18.11 -17.15 -17.25
N LYS A 256 -18.87 -18.24 -17.06
CA LYS A 256 -20.29 -18.15 -16.74
C LYS A 256 -20.46 -17.27 -15.49
N ILE A 257 -21.29 -16.24 -15.59
CA ILE A 257 -21.66 -15.40 -14.45
C ILE A 257 -22.68 -16.20 -13.63
N VAL A 258 -22.34 -16.51 -12.38
CA VAL A 258 -23.13 -17.40 -11.51
C VAL A 258 -23.72 -16.66 -10.30
N PHE A 259 -23.33 -15.40 -10.06
CA PHE A 259 -23.67 -14.70 -8.82
C PHE A 259 -24.79 -13.68 -8.98
N GLU A 260 -25.67 -13.64 -7.97
CA GLU A 260 -26.61 -12.55 -7.75
C GLU A 260 -25.86 -11.28 -7.29
N LEU A 261 -26.30 -10.13 -7.78
CA LEU A 261 -25.78 -8.83 -7.35
C LEU A 261 -26.00 -8.66 -5.84
N PRO A 262 -24.95 -8.32 -5.07
CA PRO A 262 -25.13 -8.01 -3.66
C PRO A 262 -25.98 -6.74 -3.50
N GLN A 263 -26.63 -6.57 -2.34
CA GLN A 263 -27.27 -5.30 -2.01
C GLN A 263 -26.20 -4.20 -1.85
N ILE A 264 -26.37 -3.11 -2.59
CA ILE A 264 -25.43 -1.98 -2.62
C ILE A 264 -26.02 -0.83 -1.82
N ASN A 265 -25.93 -0.94 -0.49
CA ASN A 265 -26.50 0.03 0.44
C ASN A 265 -25.43 0.95 1.06
N ASP A 266 -24.15 0.73 0.74
CA ASP A 266 -23.01 1.44 1.32
C ASP A 266 -22.19 2.17 0.25
N SER A 267 -21.90 3.45 0.50
CA SER A 267 -21.10 4.32 -0.38
C SER A 267 -19.68 3.80 -0.63
N LEU A 268 -19.11 3.01 0.28
CA LEU A 268 -17.77 2.42 0.14
C LEU A 268 -17.71 1.39 -0.99
N LEU A 269 -18.86 0.86 -1.45
CA LEU A 269 -18.94 -0.07 -2.58
C LEU A 269 -18.91 0.64 -3.95
N ILE A 270 -19.07 1.96 -4.00
CA ILE A 270 -19.15 2.72 -5.26
C ILE A 270 -17.95 2.47 -6.19
N PRO A 271 -16.69 2.45 -5.71
CA PRO A 271 -15.54 2.17 -6.59
C PRO A 271 -15.64 0.79 -7.26
N PHE A 272 -16.11 -0.23 -6.52
CA PHE A 272 -16.28 -1.59 -7.03
C PHE A 272 -17.42 -1.69 -8.05
N VAL A 273 -18.50 -0.94 -7.84
CA VAL A 273 -19.62 -0.84 -8.78
C VAL A 273 -19.17 -0.17 -10.08
N ARG A 274 -18.38 0.90 -9.98
CA ARG A 274 -17.82 1.62 -11.13
C ARG A 274 -16.91 0.72 -11.96
N ASP A 275 -15.98 0.04 -11.30
CA ASP A 275 -15.09 -0.96 -11.93
C ASP A 275 -15.89 -1.97 -12.77
N LEU A 276 -16.93 -2.57 -12.17
CA LEU A 276 -17.77 -3.55 -12.84
C LEU A 276 -18.55 -2.94 -14.02
N HIS A 277 -19.11 -1.75 -13.84
CA HIS A 277 -19.81 -1.03 -14.90
C HIS A 277 -18.89 -0.74 -16.10
N ASP A 278 -17.68 -0.25 -15.84
CA ASP A 278 -16.71 0.08 -16.88
C ASP A 278 -16.24 -1.16 -17.63
N THR A 279 -16.08 -2.29 -16.94
CA THR A 279 -15.78 -3.58 -17.58
C THR A 279 -16.92 -4.02 -18.49
N LEU A 280 -18.16 -4.06 -17.99
CA LEU A 280 -19.32 -4.50 -18.76
C LEU A 280 -19.59 -3.61 -19.97
N SER A 281 -19.36 -2.31 -19.86
CA SER A 281 -19.57 -1.33 -20.94
C SER A 281 -18.57 -1.49 -22.09
N LYS A 282 -17.39 -2.06 -21.82
CA LYS A 282 -16.34 -2.30 -22.81
C LYS A 282 -16.47 -3.65 -23.51
N THR A 283 -17.27 -4.57 -22.98
CA THR A 283 -17.45 -5.90 -23.57
C THR A 283 -18.45 -5.83 -24.73
N SER A 284 -17.95 -5.99 -25.96
CA SER A 284 -18.72 -6.00 -27.21
C SER A 284 -19.76 -7.13 -27.19
N GLY A 285 -21.01 -6.80 -26.87
CA GLY A 285 -22.11 -7.77 -26.67
C GLY A 285 -23.03 -7.47 -25.48
N SER A 286 -22.83 -6.35 -24.77
CA SER A 286 -23.43 -6.05 -23.46
C SER A 286 -24.93 -5.74 -23.42
N THR A 287 -25.69 -5.86 -24.52
CA THR A 287 -27.13 -5.51 -24.52
C THR A 287 -27.99 -6.50 -23.74
N ASN A 288 -27.48 -7.69 -23.37
CA ASN A 288 -28.26 -8.75 -22.75
C ASN A 288 -27.79 -9.18 -21.34
N PHE A 289 -27.14 -8.30 -20.57
CA PHE A 289 -26.88 -8.59 -19.15
C PHE A 289 -27.95 -7.95 -18.27
N PRO A 290 -28.84 -8.73 -17.61
CA PRO A 290 -29.77 -8.22 -16.59
C PRO A 290 -29.04 -7.43 -15.48
N ILE A 291 -27.79 -7.81 -15.23
CA ILE A 291 -26.87 -7.17 -14.30
C ILE A 291 -26.58 -5.72 -14.69
N LEU A 292 -26.51 -5.39 -15.99
CA LEU A 292 -26.25 -4.03 -16.46
C LEU A 292 -27.42 -3.10 -16.16
N GLU A 293 -28.66 -3.57 -16.29
CA GLU A 293 -29.86 -2.79 -15.93
C GLU A 293 -29.97 -2.57 -14.41
N ALA A 294 -29.72 -3.61 -13.61
CA ALA A 294 -29.70 -3.51 -12.14
C ALA A 294 -28.58 -2.57 -11.64
N LEU A 295 -27.41 -2.59 -12.29
CA LEU A 295 -26.32 -1.66 -12.00
C LEU A 295 -26.63 -0.24 -12.45
N LYS A 296 -27.30 -0.03 -13.59
CA LYS A 296 -27.73 1.31 -14.05
C LYS A 296 -28.70 1.96 -13.08
N HIS A 297 -29.65 1.21 -12.52
CA HIS A 297 -30.58 1.73 -11.49
C HIS A 297 -29.86 2.09 -10.19
N THR A 298 -28.87 1.30 -9.80
CA THR A 298 -28.04 1.60 -8.63
C THR A 298 -27.14 2.82 -8.88
N HIS A 299 -26.51 2.89 -10.04
CA HIS A 299 -25.64 4.00 -10.46
C HIS A 299 -26.42 5.32 -10.63
N SER A 300 -27.65 5.28 -11.16
CA SER A 300 -28.51 6.47 -11.28
C SER A 300 -29.00 6.97 -9.91
N LEU A 301 -29.28 6.10 -8.94
CA LEU A 301 -29.57 6.50 -7.56
C LEU A 301 -28.40 7.26 -6.92
N TYR A 302 -27.16 6.85 -7.17
CA TYR A 302 -25.97 7.51 -6.62
C TYR A 302 -25.54 8.77 -7.40
N LEU A 303 -25.73 8.83 -8.72
CA LEU A 303 -25.53 10.05 -9.51
C LEU A 303 -26.57 11.13 -9.15
N ASN A 304 -27.83 10.75 -8.93
CA ASN A 304 -28.88 11.69 -8.52
C ASN A 304 -28.68 12.23 -7.07
N LEU A 305 -27.93 11.50 -6.23
CA LEU A 305 -27.49 11.98 -4.91
C LEU A 305 -26.34 12.99 -4.98
N THR A 306 -25.56 12.99 -6.07
CA THR A 306 -24.46 13.94 -6.29
C THR A 306 -24.93 15.20 -7.02
N ASP A 307 -25.93 15.12 -7.90
CA ASP A 307 -26.48 16.28 -8.61
C ASP A 307 -27.36 17.20 -7.72
N LYS A 308 -27.94 16.70 -6.63
CA LYS A 308 -28.76 17.52 -5.71
C LYS A 308 -27.96 18.46 -4.79
N THR A 309 -26.64 18.36 -4.78
CA THR A 309 -25.76 19.23 -3.96
C THR A 309 -25.07 20.35 -4.73
N THR A 310 -25.31 20.48 -6.04
CA THR A 310 -24.72 21.53 -6.88
C THR A 310 -25.78 22.25 -7.71
N SER A 311 -26.59 23.09 -7.07
CA SER A 311 -27.26 24.21 -7.74
C SER A 311 -27.56 25.34 -6.76
N PRO A 312 -27.03 26.56 -6.97
CA PRO A 312 -27.49 27.74 -6.25
C PRO A 312 -28.65 28.44 -6.99
N LYS A 313 -29.80 28.49 -6.32
CA LYS A 313 -30.91 29.49 -6.38
C LYS A 313 -31.70 29.68 -7.69
N SER A 314 -33.02 29.52 -7.56
CA SER A 314 -33.96 30.65 -7.72
C SER A 314 -35.26 30.39 -6.91
N ALA A 315 -35.90 31.48 -6.51
CA ALA A 315 -36.87 31.64 -5.43
C ALA A 315 -38.26 30.99 -5.64
N HIS A 316 -38.86 30.49 -4.55
CA HIS A 316 -40.05 31.09 -3.91
C HIS A 316 -40.40 30.37 -2.59
N ALA A 317 -40.51 31.13 -1.51
CA ALA A 317 -41.26 30.78 -0.29
C ALA A 317 -42.66 31.46 -0.41
N PRO A 318 -43.75 31.02 0.26
CA PRO A 318 -43.90 30.81 1.72
C PRO A 318 -44.65 29.48 2.05
N GLU A 319 -44.94 28.97 3.26
CA GLU A 319 -44.92 29.42 4.65
C GLU A 319 -45.08 28.19 5.59
N LEU A 320 -44.58 28.34 6.83
CA LEU A 320 -44.97 27.72 8.11
C LEU A 320 -45.55 26.28 8.19
N GLN A 321 -44.87 25.41 8.95
CA GLN A 321 -45.35 24.97 10.27
C GLN A 321 -44.22 24.39 11.15
N LYS A 322 -44.20 24.85 12.41
CA LYS A 322 -43.30 24.49 13.52
C LYS A 322 -43.56 23.03 13.95
N SER A 323 -42.57 22.23 14.38
CA SER A 323 -41.97 22.19 15.73
C SER A 323 -41.36 20.76 15.95
N PRO A 324 -40.74 20.39 17.08
CA PRO A 324 -39.32 20.60 17.41
C PRO A 324 -38.59 19.27 17.79
N ASN A 325 -37.33 19.39 18.20
CA ASN A 325 -36.50 18.39 18.91
C ASN A 325 -35.87 17.24 18.08
N SER A 326 -34.60 17.40 17.73
CA SER A 326 -33.56 16.41 18.05
C SER A 326 -32.17 16.93 17.70
N LYS A 327 -31.41 17.27 18.75
CA LYS A 327 -29.96 17.08 18.94
C LYS A 327 -29.04 17.27 17.74
N ASN A 328 -28.23 18.32 17.83
CA ASN A 328 -26.98 18.50 17.07
C ASN A 328 -26.02 17.33 17.32
N GLU A 329 -26.03 16.35 16.43
CA GLU A 329 -24.88 15.50 16.10
C GLU A 329 -24.66 15.58 14.59
N THR A 330 -23.96 16.62 14.14
CA THR A 330 -23.58 16.75 12.73
C THR A 330 -22.31 15.93 12.47
N ARG A 331 -22.46 14.60 12.43
CA ARG A 331 -21.46 13.71 11.81
C ARG A 331 -21.61 13.85 10.30
N ARG A 332 -20.86 14.77 9.69
CA ARG A 332 -20.80 14.89 8.23
C ARG A 332 -20.04 13.69 7.66
N ASN A 333 -20.79 12.76 7.08
CA ASN A 333 -20.27 11.76 6.16
C ASN A 333 -19.74 12.49 4.91
N LEU A 334 -18.41 12.60 4.80
CA LEU A 334 -17.76 13.02 3.56
C LEU A 334 -17.64 11.82 2.62
N ALA A 335 -18.49 11.79 1.60
CA ALA A 335 -18.30 10.96 0.42
C ALA A 335 -17.02 11.40 -0.34
N PRO A 336 -16.35 10.50 -1.10
CA PRO A 336 -15.20 10.86 -1.90
C PRO A 336 -15.63 11.73 -3.08
N LEU A 337 -15.51 13.05 -2.90
CA LEU A 337 -15.72 14.06 -3.93
C LEU A 337 -14.66 13.91 -5.04
N LYS A 338 -15.11 13.88 -6.30
CA LYS A 338 -14.19 14.08 -7.43
C LYS A 338 -13.57 15.48 -7.31
N PHE A 339 -12.25 15.54 -7.38
CA PHE A 339 -11.48 16.78 -7.22
C PHE A 339 -11.58 17.67 -8.48
N ASP A 340 -12.67 18.43 -8.63
CA ASP A 340 -12.92 19.36 -9.74
C ASP A 340 -12.57 20.83 -9.40
N HIS A 341 -12.59 21.72 -10.40
CA HIS A 341 -12.09 23.10 -10.27
C HIS A 341 -12.81 23.94 -9.20
N THR A 342 -14.08 23.65 -8.94
CA THR A 342 -14.91 24.27 -7.89
C THR A 342 -14.55 23.81 -6.48
N ASN A 343 -14.10 22.55 -6.33
CA ASN A 343 -13.69 21.99 -5.04
C ASN A 343 -12.35 22.55 -4.50
N HIS A 344 -11.44 22.99 -5.37
CA HIS A 344 -10.10 23.47 -4.94
C HIS A 344 -10.13 24.73 -4.08
N LYS A 345 -10.99 25.70 -4.40
CA LYS A 345 -11.10 26.95 -3.61
C LYS A 345 -11.74 26.68 -2.24
N MET A 346 -12.72 25.77 -2.19
CA MET A 346 -13.31 25.33 -0.92
C MET A 346 -12.31 24.57 -0.06
N VAL A 347 -11.53 23.65 -0.66
CA VAL A 347 -10.47 22.90 0.03
C VAL A 347 -9.38 23.84 0.54
N LYS A 348 -8.91 24.78 -0.28
CA LYS A 348 -7.94 25.80 0.15
C LYS A 348 -8.47 26.63 1.32
N ASN A 349 -9.71 27.11 1.22
CA ASN A 349 -10.31 27.89 2.30
C ASN A 349 -10.49 27.04 3.57
N PHE A 350 -10.88 25.78 3.43
CA PHE A 350 -10.95 24.83 4.55
C PHE A 350 -9.58 24.65 5.21
N LEU A 351 -8.53 24.37 4.44
CA LEU A 351 -7.16 24.18 4.95
C LEU A 351 -6.63 25.41 5.69
N LEU A 352 -6.89 26.60 5.16
CA LEU A 352 -6.43 27.85 5.75
C LEU A 352 -7.26 28.34 6.95
N SER A 353 -8.52 27.91 7.06
CA SER A 353 -9.43 28.32 8.17
C SER A 353 -9.61 27.26 9.25
N SER A 354 -9.10 26.05 9.05
CA SER A 354 -9.24 24.96 10.01
C SER A 354 -8.21 25.06 11.13
N ASN A 355 -8.69 24.86 12.36
CA ASN A 355 -7.81 24.70 13.52
C ASN A 355 -7.14 23.31 13.49
N PRO A 356 -5.86 23.20 13.86
CA PRO A 356 -5.18 21.91 13.96
C PRO A 356 -5.89 20.96 14.92
N SER A 357 -6.44 19.86 14.41
CA SER A 357 -7.10 18.81 15.19
C SER A 357 -6.93 17.44 14.49
N PHE A 358 -7.12 16.35 15.23
CA PHE A 358 -7.01 14.99 14.69
C PHE A 358 -7.96 14.73 13.51
N ASP A 359 -9.19 15.23 13.61
CA ASP A 359 -10.20 15.11 12.55
C ASP A 359 -9.79 15.89 11.30
N THR A 360 -9.21 17.08 11.51
CA THR A 360 -8.70 17.90 10.40
C THR A 360 -7.54 17.20 9.72
N VAL A 361 -6.55 16.67 10.45
CA VAL A 361 -5.42 15.92 9.87
C VAL A 361 -5.91 14.75 9.02
N SER A 362 -6.86 13.96 9.54
CA SER A 362 -7.44 12.82 8.84
C SER A 362 -8.20 13.24 7.57
N GLY A 363 -8.97 14.33 7.64
CA GLY A 363 -9.66 14.89 6.48
C GLY A 363 -8.71 15.40 5.39
N ILE A 364 -7.58 15.99 5.78
CA ILE A 364 -6.54 16.42 4.83
C ILE A 364 -5.88 15.23 4.15
N CYS A 365 -5.60 14.15 4.88
CA CYS A 365 -5.07 12.92 4.26
C CYS A 365 -6.00 12.36 3.19
N LEU A 366 -7.31 12.31 3.45
CA LEU A 366 -8.29 11.87 2.44
C LEU A 366 -8.32 12.79 1.21
N ILE A 367 -8.14 14.10 1.41
CA ILE A 367 -8.02 15.07 0.31
C ILE A 367 -6.77 14.78 -0.53
N LEU A 368 -5.63 14.53 0.11
CA LEU A 368 -4.39 14.22 -0.59
C LEU A 368 -4.44 12.87 -1.31
N GLU A 369 -5.06 11.85 -0.72
CA GLU A 369 -5.26 10.53 -1.34
C GLU A 369 -6.18 10.59 -2.56
N ALA A 370 -7.06 11.60 -2.65
CA ALA A 370 -7.92 11.84 -3.80
C ALA A 370 -7.22 12.61 -4.94
N ILE A 371 -6.01 13.14 -4.71
CA ILE A 371 -5.24 13.83 -5.75
C ILE A 371 -4.77 12.79 -6.79
N PRO A 372 -4.98 13.03 -8.10
CA PRO A 372 -4.61 12.08 -9.13
C PRO A 372 -3.10 11.83 -9.18
N ASN A 373 -2.72 10.57 -9.45
CA ASN A 373 -1.32 10.15 -9.48
C ASN A 373 -0.53 10.65 -10.70
N LYS A 374 -1.18 11.27 -11.70
CA LYS A 374 -0.57 11.84 -12.92
C LYS A 374 -1.38 13.08 -13.36
N ASN A 375 -0.74 13.95 -14.16
CA ASN A 375 -1.35 15.15 -14.76
C ASN A 375 -1.86 16.18 -13.74
N LEU A 376 -1.01 16.48 -12.75
CA LEU A 376 -1.30 17.50 -11.76
C LEU A 376 -1.42 18.88 -12.40
N ARG A 377 -2.57 19.51 -12.19
CA ARG A 377 -2.86 20.90 -12.59
C ARG A 377 -2.39 21.88 -11.53
N LYS A 378 -2.15 23.14 -11.92
CA LYS A 378 -1.80 24.27 -11.02
C LYS A 378 -2.65 24.35 -9.75
N SER A 379 -3.94 24.02 -9.84
CA SER A 379 -4.86 24.03 -8.69
C SER A 379 -4.51 23.01 -7.61
N HIS A 380 -3.91 21.88 -7.96
CA HIS A 380 -3.48 20.86 -6.99
C HIS A 380 -2.22 21.31 -6.25
N PHE A 381 -1.26 21.92 -6.94
CA PHE A 381 -0.07 22.48 -6.30
C PHE A 381 -0.43 23.53 -5.23
N LEU A 382 -1.44 24.37 -5.50
CA LEU A 382 -1.99 25.29 -4.50
C LEU A 382 -2.59 24.58 -3.27
N VAL A 383 -3.12 23.36 -3.43
CA VAL A 383 -3.60 22.55 -2.30
C VAL A 383 -2.43 21.98 -1.51
N LEU A 384 -1.38 21.49 -2.18
CA LEU A 384 -0.16 21.01 -1.53
C LEU A 384 0.51 22.12 -0.70
N GLU A 385 0.64 23.33 -1.26
CA GLU A 385 1.11 24.52 -0.54
C GLU A 385 0.24 24.84 0.69
N SER A 386 -1.09 24.72 0.54
CA SER A 386 -2.03 24.97 1.64
C SER A 386 -1.91 23.91 2.74
N CYS A 387 -1.54 22.67 2.42
CA CYS A 387 -1.21 21.64 3.41
C CYS A 387 0.06 21.99 4.19
N VAL A 388 1.10 22.52 3.52
CA VAL A 388 2.31 23.02 4.19
C VAL A 388 1.98 24.19 5.12
N ALA A 389 1.11 25.11 4.69
CA ALA A 389 0.63 26.20 5.54
C ALA A 389 -0.13 25.69 6.79
N PHE A 390 -0.96 24.65 6.65
CA PHE A 390 -1.60 23.99 7.78
C PHE A 390 -0.59 23.33 8.73
N LEU A 391 0.44 22.65 8.20
CA LEU A 391 1.49 22.07 9.04
C LEU A 391 2.22 23.14 9.85
N LYS A 392 2.45 24.31 9.26
CA LYS A 392 3.03 25.45 9.97
C LYS A 392 2.16 25.94 11.12
N SER A 393 0.83 25.94 10.97
CA SER A 393 -0.08 26.30 12.08
C SER A 393 -0.17 25.19 13.15
N ALA A 394 0.01 23.94 12.76
CA ALA A 394 0.06 22.79 13.68
C ALA A 394 1.36 22.70 14.51
N LEU A 395 2.44 23.38 14.11
CA LEU A 395 3.77 23.29 14.72
C LEU A 395 3.80 23.60 16.23
N ALA A 396 2.89 24.47 16.68
CA ALA A 396 2.79 24.85 18.10
C ALA A 396 2.11 23.78 18.97
N ASN A 397 1.50 22.74 18.38
CA ASN A 397 0.82 21.68 19.10
C ASN A 397 1.53 20.34 18.86
N GLU A 398 2.29 19.90 19.85
CA GLU A 398 3.11 18.70 19.80
C GLU A 398 2.34 17.47 19.34
N THR A 399 1.23 17.17 20.01
CA THR A 399 0.43 15.97 19.76
C THR A 399 -0.13 15.94 18.34
N ILE A 400 -0.61 17.09 17.86
CA ILE A 400 -1.16 17.19 16.51
C ILE A 400 -0.06 17.09 15.45
N PHE A 401 1.09 17.73 15.67
CA PHE A 401 2.19 17.66 14.71
C PHE A 401 2.83 16.26 14.66
N LEU A 402 2.92 15.54 15.78
CA LEU A 402 3.32 14.12 15.79
C LEU A 402 2.37 13.25 14.94
N GLN A 403 1.07 13.54 14.97
CA GLN A 403 0.11 12.86 14.11
C GLN A 403 0.33 13.22 12.64
N CYS A 404 0.61 14.50 12.34
CA CYS A 404 0.97 14.93 11.00
C CYS A 404 2.21 14.20 10.47
N LEU A 405 3.25 14.03 11.30
CA LEU A 405 4.46 13.28 10.96
C LEU A 405 4.15 11.83 10.58
N LYS A 406 3.21 11.18 11.26
CA LYS A 406 2.89 9.77 11.03
C LYS A 406 1.98 9.52 9.82
N ILE A 407 1.11 10.48 9.50
CA ILE A 407 0.01 10.24 8.55
C ILE A 407 0.03 11.22 7.38
N LEU A 408 0.17 12.51 7.65
CA LEU A 408 0.01 13.55 6.64
C LEU A 408 1.31 13.77 5.83
N ILE A 409 2.42 13.93 6.53
CA ILE A 409 3.72 14.25 5.95
C ILE A 409 4.19 13.15 4.97
N PRO A 410 4.07 11.84 5.24
CA PRO A 410 4.47 10.80 4.30
C PRO A 410 3.65 10.77 3.00
N VAL A 411 2.36 11.13 3.07
CA VAL A 411 1.49 11.21 1.88
C VAL A 411 1.86 12.45 1.07
N LEU A 412 2.02 13.58 1.74
CA LEU A 412 2.38 14.86 1.10
C LEU A 412 3.77 14.77 0.44
N SER A 413 4.77 14.25 1.15
CA SER A 413 6.15 14.12 0.67
C SER A 413 6.23 13.23 -0.57
N SER A 414 5.50 12.10 -0.57
CA SER A 414 5.42 11.20 -1.73
C SER A 414 4.90 11.91 -2.99
N ILE A 415 3.86 12.75 -2.86
CA ILE A 415 3.33 13.52 -3.99
C ILE A 415 4.36 14.56 -4.45
N LEU A 416 4.97 15.31 -3.53
CA LEU A 416 5.94 16.36 -3.86
C LEU A 416 7.20 15.81 -4.54
N ILE A 417 7.73 14.68 -4.06
CA ILE A 417 8.90 14.00 -4.63
C ILE A 417 8.59 13.52 -6.05
N ARG A 418 7.41 12.94 -6.27
CA ARG A 418 6.97 12.49 -7.60
C ARG A 418 6.90 13.63 -8.60
N GLU A 419 6.34 14.77 -8.19
CA GLU A 419 6.23 15.95 -9.05
C GLU A 419 7.49 16.82 -9.12
N LYS A 420 8.52 16.46 -8.34
CA LYS A 420 9.82 17.17 -8.29
C LYS A 420 9.71 18.61 -7.81
N GLU A 421 8.80 18.88 -6.88
CA GLU A 421 8.58 20.21 -6.28
C GLU A 421 9.61 20.49 -5.17
N VAL A 422 10.86 20.71 -5.56
CA VAL A 422 12.01 20.82 -4.63
C VAL A 422 11.81 21.91 -3.57
N ASP A 423 11.29 23.08 -3.95
CA ASP A 423 11.10 24.20 -3.03
C ASP A 423 10.13 23.84 -1.90
N ILE A 424 9.03 23.15 -2.23
CA ILE A 424 8.01 22.75 -1.24
C ILE A 424 8.54 21.61 -0.35
N ILE A 425 9.34 20.69 -0.89
CA ILE A 425 10.01 19.64 -0.10
C ILE A 425 10.94 20.27 0.94
N GLN A 426 11.68 21.32 0.57
CA GLN A 426 12.56 22.03 1.50
C GLN A 426 11.79 22.75 2.60
N ASP A 427 10.70 23.43 2.25
CA ASP A 427 9.81 24.05 3.25
C ASP A 427 9.28 23.03 4.25
N LEU A 428 8.87 21.85 3.76
CA LEU A 428 8.40 20.75 4.59
C LEU A 428 9.51 20.20 5.50
N SER A 429 10.72 20.01 4.97
CA SER A 429 11.91 19.60 5.74
C SER A 429 12.21 20.61 6.86
N ILE A 430 12.19 21.91 6.56
CA ILE A 430 12.44 22.97 7.54
C ILE A 430 11.39 22.94 8.66
N LEU A 431 10.12 22.68 8.34
CA LEU A 431 9.06 22.54 9.34
C LEU A 431 9.30 21.33 10.25
N CYS A 432 9.63 20.17 9.68
CA CYS A 432 9.95 18.97 10.45
C CYS A 432 11.17 19.19 11.34
N PHE A 433 12.20 19.89 10.84
CA PHE A 433 13.40 20.20 11.61
C PHE A 433 13.11 21.13 12.77
N LYS A 434 12.31 22.18 12.54
CA LYS A 434 11.87 23.09 13.60
C LYS A 434 11.09 22.34 14.68
N PHE A 435 10.19 21.44 14.29
CA PHE A 435 9.45 20.61 15.22
C PHE A 435 10.38 19.73 16.05
N SER A 436 11.23 18.94 15.38
CA SER A 436 12.16 18.01 16.03
C SER A 436 13.15 18.66 16.95
N ARG A 437 13.63 19.85 16.59
CA ARG A 437 14.50 20.63 17.47
C ARG A 437 13.76 21.15 18.70
N THR A 438 12.48 21.51 18.57
CA THR A 438 11.68 22.08 19.66
C THR A 438 11.25 21.01 20.67
N TYR A 439 10.89 19.82 20.19
CA TYR A 439 10.32 18.74 21.00
C TYR A 439 11.21 17.49 21.07
N GLU A 440 12.48 17.60 20.66
CA GLU A 440 13.47 16.52 20.65
C GLU A 440 12.98 15.22 19.96
N SER A 441 12.15 15.37 18.91
CA SER A 441 11.52 14.24 18.23
C SER A 441 12.47 13.57 17.24
N ILE A 442 12.91 12.34 17.57
CA ILE A 442 13.72 11.48 16.70
C ILE A 442 12.98 11.17 15.39
N ASP A 443 11.68 10.86 15.46
CA ASP A 443 10.85 10.56 14.29
C ASP A 443 10.85 11.74 13.29
N GLY A 444 10.74 12.97 13.79
CA GLY A 444 10.81 14.13 12.91
C GLY A 444 12.21 14.39 12.35
N PHE A 445 13.31 14.06 13.05
CA PHE A 445 14.66 14.18 12.50
C PHE A 445 14.89 13.15 11.38
N HIS A 446 14.35 11.95 11.53
CA HIS A 446 14.35 10.95 10.48
C HIS A 446 13.59 11.44 9.23
N GLU A 447 12.43 12.06 9.41
CA GLU A 447 11.66 12.63 8.30
C GLU A 447 12.41 13.78 7.62
N VAL A 448 13.08 14.65 8.40
CA VAL A 448 13.96 15.71 7.86
C VAL A 448 15.03 15.12 6.96
N PHE A 449 15.72 14.09 7.42
CA PHE A 449 16.78 13.43 6.65
C PHE A 449 16.25 12.88 5.33
N GLN A 450 15.08 12.22 5.34
CA GLN A 450 14.46 11.69 4.13
C GLN A 450 14.09 12.80 3.13
N LEU A 451 13.51 13.90 3.63
CA LEU A 451 13.12 15.04 2.79
C LEU A 451 14.33 15.78 2.23
N ASP A 452 15.38 16.00 3.04
CA ASP A 452 16.62 16.64 2.60
C ASP A 452 17.36 15.79 1.57
N LEU A 453 17.40 14.47 1.75
CA LEU A 453 17.96 13.53 0.77
C LEU A 453 17.17 13.53 -0.54
N ALA A 454 15.83 13.54 -0.46
CA ALA A 454 14.98 13.61 -1.64
C ALA A 454 15.17 14.94 -2.39
N ALA A 455 15.23 16.07 -1.67
CA ALA A 455 15.52 17.38 -2.25
C ALA A 455 16.90 17.40 -2.92
N LEU A 456 17.93 16.82 -2.30
CA LEU A 456 19.28 16.73 -2.85
C LEU A 456 19.31 15.94 -4.17
N CYS A 457 18.67 14.77 -4.21
CA CYS A 457 18.57 13.94 -5.41
C CYS A 457 17.84 14.63 -6.57
N LEU A 458 16.95 15.58 -6.27
CA LEU A 458 16.16 16.32 -7.25
C LEU A 458 16.79 17.67 -7.62
N CYS A 459 17.71 18.19 -6.81
CA CYS A 459 18.30 19.51 -7.00
C CYS A 459 19.32 19.51 -8.15
N ARG A 460 19.25 20.54 -9.01
CA ARG A 460 20.24 20.81 -10.06
C ARG A 460 21.05 22.09 -9.80
N ASN A 461 20.84 22.72 -8.64
CA ASN A 461 21.45 24.00 -8.27
C ASN A 461 22.57 23.76 -7.23
N THR A 462 23.78 24.24 -7.54
CA THR A 462 25.01 23.99 -6.78
C THR A 462 25.05 24.65 -5.40
N GLU A 463 24.40 25.80 -5.20
CA GLU A 463 24.36 26.47 -3.88
C GLU A 463 23.43 25.74 -2.90
N THR A 464 22.24 25.36 -3.37
CA THR A 464 21.25 24.60 -2.61
C THR A 464 21.77 23.21 -2.25
N GLU A 465 22.53 22.59 -3.15
CA GLU A 465 23.21 21.31 -2.93
C GLU A 465 24.21 21.35 -1.78
N CYS A 466 25.01 22.43 -1.67
CA CYS A 466 26.01 22.59 -0.61
C CYS A 466 25.36 22.69 0.79
N HIS A 467 24.28 23.45 0.90
CA HIS A 467 23.54 23.61 2.16
C HIS A 467 22.86 22.30 2.60
N LEU A 468 22.24 21.57 1.67
CA LEU A 468 21.61 20.27 1.97
C LEU A 468 22.64 19.23 2.42
N LYS A 469 23.80 19.15 1.76
CA LYS A 469 24.91 18.27 2.15
C LYS A 469 25.47 18.54 3.55
N THR A 470 25.29 19.76 4.08
CA THR A 470 25.76 20.12 5.43
C THR A 470 24.73 19.77 6.51
N ARG A 471 23.45 19.71 6.13
CA ARG A 471 22.34 19.35 7.04
C ARG A 471 22.13 17.84 7.18
N ILE A 472 22.38 17.09 6.11
CA ILE A 472 22.48 15.62 6.07
C ILE A 472 23.77 15.21 6.77
#